data_AF-A0A8D4UVT5-F1
#
_entry.id   AF-A0A8D4UVT5-F1
#
_cell.length_a   1.000
_cell.length_b   1.000
_cell.length_c   1.000
_cell.angle_alpha   90.00
_cell.angle_beta   90.00
_cell.angle_gamma   90.00
#
_symmetry.space_group_name_H-M   'P 1'
#
loop_
_entity.id
_entity.type
_entity.pdbx_description
1 polymer ?
#
loop_
_entity_poly.entity_id
_entity_poly.type
_entity_poly.pdbx_seq_one_letter_code
_entity_poly.pdbx_strand_id
1 'polypeptide(L)'
;MSEITLVTAFFEINRSTWVKFSRTEKTYFKHFDHWARMKNRLVVYTMPEMVSEVLAIRRKYGLEDRTIVVPINDVTKEVPDVYQDIKYAMENKDSWLFHDALANPESWNYRYNYITCIKSYWVQKAVKDGFAKGTVAWIDFGFDHGGEDFPYSEDFNFLWSYDFSWRIV
;
A
#
# COMPACT_ATOMS: atom_id res chain seq x y z
N MET A 1 -15.96 -14.86 -14.80
CA MET A 1 -14.93 -13.93 -14.33
C MET A 1 -14.65 -14.23 -12.86
N SER A 2 -13.40 -14.53 -12.50
CA SER A 2 -13.01 -14.71 -11.10
C SER A 2 -12.81 -13.34 -10.45
N GLU A 3 -13.27 -13.19 -9.21
CA GLU A 3 -12.94 -12.03 -8.39
C GLU A 3 -11.43 -11.93 -8.18
N ILE A 4 -10.91 -10.71 -8.22
CA ILE A 4 -9.53 -10.40 -7.86
C ILE A 4 -9.47 -10.01 -6.38
N THR A 5 -8.59 -10.62 -5.60
CA THR A 5 -8.33 -10.14 -4.23
C THR A 5 -7.41 -8.93 -4.29
N LEU A 6 -7.77 -7.84 -3.62
CA LEU A 6 -6.94 -6.65 -3.52
C LEU A 6 -6.04 -6.74 -2.28
N VAL A 7 -4.79 -6.35 -2.45
CA VAL A 7 -3.81 -6.22 -1.37
C VAL A 7 -3.26 -4.81 -1.37
N THR A 8 -3.17 -4.21 -0.20
CA THR A 8 -2.55 -2.90 0.00
C THR A 8 -1.83 -2.85 1.34
N ALA A 9 -0.98 -1.84 1.51
CA ALA A 9 -0.33 -1.58 2.78
C ALA A 9 -0.09 -0.08 2.99
N PHE A 10 -0.10 0.34 4.25
CA PHE A 10 0.22 1.71 4.65
C PHE A 10 0.98 1.72 5.96
N PHE A 11 2.10 2.45 6.00
CA PHE A 11 2.92 2.63 7.19
C PHE A 11 3.35 4.09 7.27
N GLU A 12 3.12 4.75 8.40
CA GLU A 12 3.57 6.12 8.61
C GLU A 12 5.08 6.14 8.80
N ILE A 13 5.76 6.99 8.03
CA ILE A 13 7.22 7.18 8.09
C ILE A 13 7.59 8.65 8.37
N ASN A 14 6.68 9.35 9.04
CA ASN A 14 6.76 10.76 9.39
C ASN A 14 6.89 11.67 8.17
N ARG A 15 6.13 11.38 7.10
CA ARG A 15 6.14 12.20 5.87
C ARG A 15 5.67 13.62 6.14
N SER A 16 4.84 13.83 7.16
CA SER A 16 4.34 15.16 7.56
C SER A 16 5.45 16.20 7.80
N THR A 17 6.67 15.76 8.10
CA THR A 17 7.83 16.62 8.38
C THR A 17 8.64 17.00 7.14
N TRP A 18 8.28 16.51 5.95
CA TRP A 18 9.06 16.68 4.73
C TRP A 18 8.76 18.03 4.04
N VAL A 19 9.78 18.71 3.53
CA VAL A 19 9.67 20.10 3.01
C VAL A 19 8.93 20.19 1.65
N LYS A 20 8.80 19.10 0.89
CA LYS A 20 8.08 19.08 -0.42
C LYS A 20 7.14 17.89 -0.62
N PHE A 21 7.45 16.77 0.01
CA PHE A 21 6.75 15.51 -0.19
C PHE A 21 5.87 15.16 1.01
N SER A 22 5.44 16.17 1.76
CA SER A 22 4.67 15.98 2.98
C SER A 22 3.27 15.45 2.67
N ARG A 23 2.96 14.40 3.41
CA ARG A 23 1.64 13.78 3.46
C ARG A 23 1.41 13.39 4.90
N THR A 24 0.18 13.59 5.36
CA THR A 24 -0.24 13.16 6.69
C THR A 24 -0.94 11.83 6.57
N GLU A 25 -0.97 11.05 7.64
CA GLU A 25 -1.88 9.92 7.80
C GLU A 25 -3.31 10.24 7.32
N LYS A 26 -3.86 11.39 7.75
CA LYS A 26 -5.20 11.85 7.33
C LYS A 26 -5.32 12.03 5.82
N THR A 27 -4.26 12.48 5.15
CA THR A 27 -4.22 12.60 3.70
C THR A 27 -4.32 11.22 3.05
N TYR A 28 -3.56 10.24 3.53
CA TYR A 28 -3.63 8.87 3.04
C TYR A 28 -4.98 8.22 3.28
N PHE A 29 -5.60 8.41 4.44
CA PHE A 29 -6.94 7.90 4.71
C PHE A 29 -8.00 8.52 3.79
N LYS A 30 -7.88 9.80 3.42
CA LYS A 30 -8.77 10.41 2.41
C LYS A 30 -8.60 9.77 1.04
N HIS A 31 -7.36 9.55 0.62
CA HIS A 31 -7.09 8.87 -0.67
C HIS A 31 -7.62 7.43 -0.64
N PHE A 32 -7.42 6.72 0.48
CA PHE A 32 -7.97 5.39 0.66
C PHE A 32 -9.50 5.39 0.62
N ASP A 33 -10.17 6.28 1.36
CA ASP A 33 -11.64 6.38 1.38
C ASP A 33 -12.24 6.59 -0.02
N HIS A 34 -11.54 7.31 -0.90
CA HIS A 34 -11.95 7.56 -2.27
C HIS A 34 -12.15 6.28 -3.09
N TRP A 35 -11.19 5.36 -3.06
CA TRP A 35 -11.26 4.09 -3.80
C TRP A 35 -11.75 2.91 -2.95
N ALA A 36 -11.82 3.04 -1.62
CA ALA A 36 -12.18 1.97 -0.68
C ALA A 36 -13.62 1.45 -0.81
N ARG A 37 -14.41 1.91 -1.78
CA ARG A 37 -15.72 1.34 -2.13
C ARG A 37 -15.67 0.21 -3.16
N MET A 38 -14.47 -0.15 -3.66
CA MET A 38 -14.30 -1.35 -4.49
C MET A 38 -14.83 -2.58 -3.75
N LYS A 39 -15.75 -3.31 -4.38
CA LYS A 39 -16.51 -4.39 -3.74
C LYS A 39 -15.69 -5.65 -3.51
N ASN A 40 -14.46 -5.69 -4.00
CA ASN A 40 -13.52 -6.78 -3.84
C ASN A 40 -13.19 -7.07 -2.38
N ARG A 41 -12.81 -8.33 -2.12
CA ARG A 41 -12.09 -8.70 -0.91
C ARG A 41 -10.78 -7.91 -0.85
N LEU A 42 -10.53 -7.30 0.30
CA LEU A 42 -9.38 -6.42 0.52
C LEU A 42 -8.57 -6.92 1.72
N VAL A 43 -7.25 -7.04 1.53
CA VAL A 43 -6.29 -7.30 2.60
C VAL A 43 -5.44 -6.04 2.77
N VAL A 44 -5.40 -5.52 4.00
CA VAL A 44 -4.66 -4.30 4.34
C VAL A 44 -3.62 -4.63 5.41
N TYR A 45 -2.35 -4.37 5.13
CA TYR A 45 -1.28 -4.43 6.12
C TYR A 45 -0.99 -3.02 6.63
N THR A 46 -1.07 -2.80 7.94
CA THR A 46 -0.90 -1.46 8.52
C THR A 46 -0.46 -1.52 9.97
N MET A 47 -0.19 -0.38 10.59
CA MET A 47 0.17 -0.29 12.00
C MET A 47 -1.05 -0.56 12.91
N PRO A 48 -0.88 -1.14 14.11
CA PRO A 48 -1.98 -1.48 15.01
C PRO A 48 -2.97 -0.33 15.27
N GLU A 49 -2.46 0.89 15.41
CA GLU A 49 -3.22 2.11 15.66
C GLU A 49 -4.14 2.52 14.50
N MET A 50 -3.85 2.08 13.28
CA MET A 50 -4.59 2.44 12.06
C MET A 50 -5.71 1.44 11.73
N VAL A 51 -5.74 0.28 12.41
CA VAL A 51 -6.67 -0.82 12.09
C VAL A 51 -8.12 -0.37 12.17
N SER A 52 -8.48 0.35 13.24
CA SER A 52 -9.84 0.82 13.48
C SER A 52 -10.33 1.77 12.39
N GLU A 53 -9.48 2.68 11.92
CA GLU A 53 -9.82 3.66 10.88
C GLU A 53 -10.01 2.99 9.51
N VAL A 54 -9.15 2.03 9.15
CA VAL A 54 -9.31 1.24 7.91
C VAL A 54 -10.65 0.49 7.91
N LEU A 55 -10.98 -0.20 9.01
CA LEU A 55 -12.24 -0.91 9.14
C LEU A 55 -13.43 0.05 9.16
N ALA A 56 -13.32 1.20 9.82
CA ALA A 56 -14.36 2.22 9.84
C ALA A 56 -14.67 2.75 8.44
N ILE A 57 -13.66 3.02 7.62
CA ILE A 57 -13.83 3.42 6.21
C ILE A 57 -14.57 2.35 5.42
N ARG A 58 -14.14 1.08 5.51
CA ARG A 58 -14.78 -0.03 4.78
C ARG A 58 -16.21 -0.30 5.28
N ARG A 59 -16.49 -0.09 6.56
CA ARG A 59 -17.84 -0.18 7.16
C ARG A 59 -18.82 0.82 6.55
N LYS A 60 -18.38 2.05 6.23
CA LYS A 60 -19.24 3.06 5.56
C LYS A 60 -19.86 2.54 4.26
N TYR A 61 -19.17 1.62 3.58
CA TYR A 61 -19.59 1.03 2.31
C TYR A 61 -20.21 -0.37 2.47
N GLY A 62 -20.40 -0.86 3.71
CA GLY A 62 -20.91 -2.22 3.97
C GLY A 62 -19.93 -3.33 3.58
N LEU A 63 -18.62 -3.03 3.57
CA LEU A 63 -17.57 -3.94 3.09
C LEU A 63 -16.60 -4.41 4.19
N GLU A 64 -16.96 -4.20 5.46
CA GLU A 64 -16.15 -4.63 6.61
C GLU A 64 -15.91 -6.15 6.59
N ASP A 65 -16.94 -6.96 6.38
CA ASP A 65 -16.84 -8.44 6.29
C ASP A 65 -16.01 -8.92 5.09
N ARG A 66 -15.74 -8.04 4.13
CA ARG A 66 -14.88 -8.30 2.97
C ARG A 66 -13.46 -7.76 3.17
N THR A 67 -13.13 -7.26 4.35
CA THR A 67 -11.85 -6.61 4.63
C THR A 67 -11.11 -7.36 5.73
N ILE A 68 -9.87 -7.73 5.46
CA ILE A 68 -8.93 -8.22 6.47
C ILE A 68 -7.90 -7.13 6.70
N VAL A 69 -7.72 -6.73 7.96
CA VAL A 69 -6.68 -5.79 8.34
C VAL A 69 -5.70 -6.49 9.26
N VAL A 70 -4.44 -6.56 8.84
CA VAL A 70 -3.37 -7.24 9.56
C VAL A 70 -2.47 -6.20 10.22
N PRO A 71 -2.44 -6.13 11.57
CA PRO A 71 -1.56 -5.21 12.27
C PRO A 71 -0.10 -5.66 12.21
N ILE A 72 0.81 -4.74 11.89
CA ILE A 72 2.25 -4.95 11.82
C ILE A 72 2.91 -3.97 12.78
N ASN A 73 3.49 -4.49 13.87
CA ASN A 73 4.10 -3.65 14.91
C ASN A 73 5.36 -2.93 14.41
N ASP A 74 6.14 -3.58 13.55
CA ASP A 74 7.38 -3.02 13.04
C ASP A 74 7.65 -3.56 11.63
N VAL A 75 7.33 -2.73 10.63
CA VAL A 75 7.48 -3.08 9.22
C VAL A 75 8.92 -3.43 8.84
N THR A 76 9.92 -2.90 9.56
CA THR A 76 11.34 -3.13 9.25
C THR A 76 11.80 -4.55 9.54
N LYS A 77 11.00 -5.32 10.29
CA LYS A 77 11.28 -6.72 10.65
C LYS A 77 10.68 -7.75 9.69
N GLU A 78 9.85 -7.31 8.75
CA GLU A 78 9.17 -8.21 7.80
C GLU A 78 10.13 -8.78 6.76
N VAL A 79 11.03 -7.93 6.25
CA VAL A 79 12.11 -8.34 5.33
C VAL A 79 13.41 -7.66 5.79
N PRO A 80 14.01 -8.11 6.90
CA PRO A 80 15.06 -7.36 7.60
C PRO A 80 16.33 -7.20 6.76
N ASP A 81 16.69 -8.20 5.96
CA ASP A 81 17.88 -8.13 5.10
C ASP A 81 17.75 -7.02 4.06
N VAL A 82 16.59 -6.94 3.38
CA VAL A 82 16.29 -5.86 2.42
C VAL A 82 16.29 -4.50 3.09
N TYR A 83 15.77 -4.39 4.32
CA TYR A 83 15.82 -3.14 5.08
C TYR A 83 17.26 -2.71 5.38
N GLN A 84 18.12 -3.63 5.83
CA GLN A 84 19.52 -3.31 6.14
C GLN A 84 20.31 -2.96 4.89
N ASP A 85 20.12 -3.67 3.78
CA ASP A 85 20.81 -3.39 2.52
C ASP A 85 20.45 -2.02 1.95
N ILE A 86 19.16 -1.67 1.93
CA ILE A 86 18.69 -0.35 1.48
C ILE A 86 19.26 0.74 2.40
N LYS A 87 19.22 0.52 3.72
CA LYS A 87 19.76 1.48 4.68
C LYS A 87 21.27 1.70 4.47
N TYR A 88 22.04 0.61 4.34
CA TYR A 88 23.48 0.66 4.11
C TYR A 88 23.82 1.43 2.82
N ALA A 89 23.13 1.13 1.72
CA ALA A 89 23.34 1.81 0.44
C ALA A 89 23.03 3.31 0.54
N MET A 90 21.94 3.69 1.20
CA MET A 90 21.48 5.08 1.23
C MET A 90 22.17 5.95 2.27
N GLU A 91 22.74 5.38 3.32
CA GLU A 91 23.62 6.10 4.25
C GLU A 91 25.01 6.37 3.64
N ASN A 92 25.35 5.72 2.53
CA ASN A 92 26.56 5.98 1.76
C ASN A 92 26.41 7.27 0.93
N LYS A 93 27.27 8.26 1.21
CA LYS A 93 27.26 9.56 0.53
C LYS A 93 27.53 9.48 -0.98
N ASP A 94 28.40 8.57 -1.41
CA ASP A 94 28.72 8.40 -2.83
C ASP A 94 27.52 7.81 -3.57
N SER A 95 26.80 6.86 -2.95
CA SER A 95 25.54 6.36 -3.49
C SER A 95 24.50 7.47 -3.61
N TRP A 96 24.40 8.35 -2.60
CA TRP A 96 23.47 9.48 -2.67
C TRP A 96 23.82 10.43 -3.82
N LEU A 97 25.10 10.78 -3.99
CA LEU A 97 25.57 11.69 -5.05
C LEU A 97 25.45 11.11 -6.46
N PHE A 98 25.25 9.79 -6.59
CA PHE A 98 25.00 9.13 -7.88
C PHE A 98 23.57 9.36 -8.40
N HIS A 99 22.64 9.80 -7.56
CA HIS A 99 21.26 10.03 -7.98
C HIS A 99 21.07 11.38 -8.69
N ASP A 100 20.36 11.40 -9.82
CA ASP A 100 20.06 12.62 -10.57
C ASP A 100 19.13 13.59 -9.80
N ALA A 101 18.20 13.05 -9.02
CA ALA A 101 17.16 13.81 -8.34
C ALA A 101 17.32 13.78 -6.82
N LEU A 102 18.39 14.42 -6.31
CA LEU A 102 18.76 14.41 -4.88
C LEU A 102 17.68 14.89 -3.91
N ALA A 103 16.71 15.69 -4.38
CA ALA A 103 15.61 16.18 -3.56
C ALA A 103 14.47 15.17 -3.37
N ASN A 104 14.37 14.17 -4.26
CA ASN A 104 13.30 13.18 -4.23
C ASN A 104 13.51 12.17 -3.11
N PRO A 105 12.44 11.71 -2.42
CA PRO A 105 12.57 10.78 -1.29
C PRO A 105 13.26 9.47 -1.66
N GLU A 106 13.15 9.05 -2.93
CA GLU A 106 13.87 7.92 -3.50
C GLU A 106 15.38 8.04 -3.34
N SER A 107 15.90 9.27 -3.23
CA SER A 107 17.32 9.52 -3.16
C SER A 107 17.88 9.49 -1.74
N TRP A 108 17.09 9.83 -0.72
CA TRP A 108 17.61 10.12 0.63
C TRP A 108 16.86 9.43 1.77
N ASN A 109 15.70 8.81 1.53
CA ASN A 109 14.91 8.17 2.58
C ASN A 109 14.86 6.64 2.43
N TYR A 110 15.70 5.94 3.19
CA TYR A 110 15.72 4.47 3.17
C TYR A 110 14.43 3.82 3.65
N ARG A 111 13.68 4.45 4.56
CA ARG A 111 12.39 3.90 5.02
C ARG A 111 11.34 3.93 3.91
N TYR A 112 11.29 5.01 3.16
CA TYR A 112 10.43 5.17 1.99
C TYR A 112 10.78 4.15 0.90
N ASN A 113 12.08 4.01 0.60
CA ASN A 113 12.54 3.04 -0.39
C ASN A 113 12.24 1.61 0.01
N TYR A 114 12.45 1.28 1.29
CA TYR A 114 12.08 -0.03 1.83
C TYR A 114 10.59 -0.32 1.66
N ILE A 115 9.70 0.57 2.12
CA ILE A 115 8.24 0.36 2.01
C ILE A 115 7.79 0.23 0.55
N THR A 116 8.40 1.02 -0.35
CA THR A 116 8.10 0.96 -1.78
C THR A 116 8.60 -0.34 -2.41
N CYS A 117 9.77 -0.83 -1.98
CA CYS A 117 10.39 -2.06 -2.47
C CYS A 117 9.57 -3.30 -2.09
N ILE A 118 9.03 -3.36 -0.86
CA ILE A 118 8.36 -4.56 -0.34
C ILE A 118 6.88 -4.69 -0.72
N LYS A 119 6.37 -3.94 -1.70
CA LYS A 119 4.96 -4.05 -2.14
C LYS A 119 4.58 -5.47 -2.57
N SER A 120 5.46 -6.13 -3.31
CA SER A 120 5.27 -7.52 -3.76
C SER A 120 5.31 -8.53 -2.61
N TYR A 121 6.08 -8.26 -1.55
CA TYR A 121 6.12 -9.09 -0.35
C TYR A 121 4.73 -9.19 0.30
N TRP A 122 3.98 -8.09 0.38
CA TRP A 122 2.62 -8.10 0.95
C TRP A 122 1.65 -8.97 0.15
N VAL A 123 1.77 -8.95 -1.19
CA VAL A 123 0.97 -9.82 -2.06
C VAL A 123 1.31 -11.28 -1.79
N GLN A 124 2.60 -11.63 -1.75
CA GLN A 124 3.05 -12.98 -1.41
C GLN A 124 2.57 -13.41 -0.02
N LYS A 125 2.67 -12.53 0.97
CA LYS A 125 2.24 -12.78 2.34
C LYS A 125 0.73 -13.05 2.42
N ALA A 126 -0.09 -12.27 1.71
CA ALA A 126 -1.54 -12.48 1.66
C ALA A 126 -1.93 -13.85 1.09
N VAL A 127 -1.18 -14.33 0.10
CA VAL A 127 -1.36 -15.69 -0.47
C VAL A 127 -0.92 -16.75 0.54
N LYS A 128 0.28 -16.60 1.12
CA LYS A 128 0.84 -17.56 2.09
C LYS A 128 -0.02 -17.72 3.34
N ASP A 129 -0.54 -16.61 3.85
CA ASP A 129 -1.39 -16.58 5.05
C ASP A 129 -2.84 -17.02 4.73
N GLY A 130 -3.15 -17.34 3.48
CA GLY A 130 -4.45 -17.82 3.04
C GLY A 130 -5.54 -16.75 2.95
N PHE A 131 -5.18 -15.47 3.08
CA PHE A 131 -6.10 -14.34 2.99
C PHE A 131 -6.54 -14.05 1.56
N ALA A 132 -5.68 -14.37 0.58
CA ALA A 132 -5.92 -14.22 -0.85
C ALA A 132 -5.80 -15.57 -1.58
N LYS A 133 -6.65 -15.79 -2.58
CA LYS A 133 -6.63 -16.97 -3.46
C LYS A 133 -6.94 -16.54 -4.90
N GLY A 134 -6.49 -17.33 -5.87
CA GLY A 134 -6.69 -17.02 -7.29
C GLY A 134 -5.87 -15.81 -7.73
N THR A 135 -6.49 -14.90 -8.49
CA THR A 135 -5.80 -13.69 -8.94
C THR A 135 -5.75 -12.66 -7.82
N VAL A 136 -4.57 -12.08 -7.60
CA VAL A 136 -4.33 -11.08 -6.57
C VAL A 136 -3.71 -9.85 -7.21
N ALA A 137 -4.22 -8.66 -6.88
CA ALA A 137 -3.69 -7.40 -7.37
C ALA A 137 -3.25 -6.51 -6.21
N TRP A 138 -2.11 -5.85 -6.40
CA TRP A 138 -1.71 -4.75 -5.53
C TRP A 138 -2.41 -3.46 -5.95
N ILE A 139 -2.89 -2.70 -4.98
CA ILE A 139 -3.35 -1.31 -5.17
C ILE A 139 -2.69 -0.43 -4.09
N ASP A 140 -2.12 0.71 -4.49
CA ASP A 140 -1.50 1.62 -3.53
C ASP A 140 -2.55 2.19 -2.57
N PHE A 141 -2.26 2.23 -1.27
CA PHE A 141 -3.22 2.71 -0.27
C PHE A 141 -3.71 4.13 -0.58
N GLY A 142 -2.79 4.98 -1.04
CA GLY A 142 -3.08 6.34 -1.47
C GLY A 142 -3.34 6.51 -2.97
N PHE A 143 -3.73 5.45 -3.70
CA PHE A 143 -4.02 5.49 -5.14
C PHE A 143 -4.98 6.64 -5.50
N ASP A 144 -4.80 7.19 -6.70
CA ASP A 144 -5.59 8.29 -7.28
C ASP A 144 -5.57 9.61 -6.49
N HIS A 145 -4.76 9.70 -5.42
CA HIS A 145 -4.59 10.91 -4.62
C HIS A 145 -5.90 11.61 -4.21
N GLY A 146 -6.98 10.84 -4.02
CA GLY A 146 -8.30 11.36 -3.68
C GLY A 146 -9.06 12.00 -4.84
N GLY A 147 -8.84 11.53 -6.07
CA GLY A 147 -9.59 11.96 -7.26
C GLY A 147 -8.80 12.86 -8.21
N GLU A 148 -7.47 12.73 -8.26
CA GLU A 148 -6.63 13.49 -9.19
C GLU A 148 -6.80 13.01 -10.64
N ASP A 149 -6.87 11.69 -10.85
CA ASP A 149 -7.08 11.08 -12.16
C ASP A 149 -8.55 10.61 -12.34
N PHE A 150 -9.15 10.05 -11.29
CA PHE A 150 -10.54 9.58 -11.26
C PHE A 150 -11.37 10.43 -10.28
N PRO A 151 -11.93 11.57 -10.71
CA PRO A 151 -12.49 12.56 -9.79
C PRO A 151 -13.73 12.08 -9.03
N TYR A 152 -14.41 11.04 -9.50
CA TYR A 152 -15.61 10.52 -8.87
C TYR A 152 -15.31 9.22 -8.14
N SER A 153 -15.48 9.23 -6.82
CA SER A 153 -15.31 8.03 -5.99
C SER A 153 -16.19 6.87 -6.46
N GLU A 154 -17.35 7.17 -7.05
CA GLU A 154 -18.30 6.25 -7.69
C GLU A 154 -17.68 5.41 -8.80
N ASP A 155 -16.62 5.88 -9.45
CA ASP A 155 -15.86 5.11 -10.44
C ASP A 155 -15.25 3.85 -9.82
N PHE A 156 -15.04 3.83 -8.50
CA PHE A 156 -14.57 2.66 -7.74
C PHE A 156 -15.70 1.79 -7.18
N ASN A 157 -16.98 2.08 -7.48
CA ASN A 157 -18.13 1.34 -6.93
C ASN A 157 -18.50 0.08 -7.75
N PHE A 158 -17.50 -0.77 -8.00
CA PHE A 158 -17.67 -2.00 -8.78
C PHE A 158 -16.92 -3.18 -8.14
N LEU A 159 -17.23 -4.39 -8.60
CA LEU A 159 -16.45 -5.59 -8.30
C LEU A 159 -15.47 -5.81 -9.45
N TRP A 160 -14.17 -5.66 -9.19
CA TRP A 160 -13.18 -5.96 -10.21
C TRP A 160 -13.02 -7.48 -10.35
N SER A 161 -13.44 -8.00 -11.50
CA SER A 161 -13.30 -9.40 -11.86
C SER A 161 -12.80 -9.49 -13.29
N TYR A 162 -11.99 -10.49 -13.58
CA TYR A 162 -11.49 -10.73 -14.92
C TYR A 162 -11.33 -12.23 -15.15
N ASP A 163 -11.39 -12.64 -16.41
CA ASP A 163 -11.14 -14.02 -16.83
C ASP A 163 -9.75 -14.06 -17.50
N PHE A 164 -8.71 -14.20 -16.69
CA PHE A 164 -7.36 -14.33 -17.22
C PHE A 164 -7.27 -15.65 -17.95
N SER A 165 -7.12 -15.59 -19.29
CA SER A 165 -6.91 -16.80 -20.09
C SER A 165 -5.68 -17.58 -19.59
N TRP A 166 -5.65 -18.88 -19.85
CA TRP A 166 -4.57 -19.82 -19.50
C TRP A 166 -3.16 -19.40 -19.95
N ARG A 167 -3.01 -18.34 -20.74
CA ARG A 167 -1.73 -17.84 -21.26
C ARG A 167 -0.94 -16.97 -20.27
N ILE A 168 -1.49 -16.67 -19.09
CA ILE A 168 -0.88 -15.78 -18.07
C ILE A 168 -0.65 -16.52 -16.73
N VAL A 169 -0.88 -17.84 -16.67
CA VAL A 169 -0.68 -18.66 -15.46
C VAL A 169 0.60 -19.47 -15.54
#